data_AF-A0A5C2M8K2-F1
#
_entry.id   AF-A0A5C2M8K2-F1
#
_cell.length_a   1.000
_cell.length_b   1.000
_cell.length_c   1.000
_cell.angle_alpha   90.00
_cell.angle_beta   90.00
_cell.angle_gamma   90.00
#
_symmetry.space_group_name_H-M   'P 1'
#
loop_
_entity.id
_entity.type
_entity.pdbx_description
1 polymer ?
#
loop_
_entity_poly.entity_id
_entity_poly.type
_entity_poly.pdbx_seq_one_letter_code
_entity_poly.pdbx_strand_id
1 'polypeptide(L)' 'MGFVDMAIADLAADYGVSVETVCGLCDRLGIRYTSPQTRLPLEDAKAIILALTDSATPTDQRDTSPHS' A
#
# COMPACT_ATOMS: atom_id res chain seq x y z
N MET A 1 13.08 -2.66 -20.27
CA MET A 1 11.85 -2.60 -19.47
C MET A 1 12.28 -2.32 -18.04
N GLY A 2 12.24 -1.04 -17.63
CA GLY A 2 12.74 -0.61 -16.33
C GLY A 2 11.71 -0.94 -15.26
N PHE A 3 11.99 -1.95 -14.45
CA PHE A 3 11.25 -2.22 -13.23
C PHE A 3 11.56 -1.04 -12.29
N VAL A 4 10.62 -0.08 -12.24
CA VAL A 4 10.73 1.08 -11.35
C VAL A 4 10.81 0.57 -9.93
N ASP A 5 11.86 0.98 -9.26
CA ASP A 5 12.05 0.75 -7.84
C ASP A 5 11.15 1.73 -7.08
N MET A 6 9.99 1.25 -6.63
CA MET A 6 9.01 2.11 -5.98
C MET A 6 9.36 2.25 -4.50
N ALA A 7 9.49 3.49 -4.03
CA ALA A 7 9.72 3.75 -2.62
C ALA A 7 8.42 3.48 -1.84
N ILE A 8 8.54 3.01 -0.60
CA ILE A 8 7.39 2.82 0.31
C ILE A 8 6.52 4.09 0.41
N ALA A 9 7.15 5.27 0.50
CA ALA A 9 6.46 6.55 0.54
C ALA A 9 5.69 6.88 -0.75
N ASP A 10 6.24 6.47 -1.90
CA ASP A 10 5.63 6.68 -3.21
C ASP A 10 4.43 5.74 -3.40
N LEU A 11 4.59 4.47 -3.01
CA LEU A 11 3.51 3.48 -2.97
C LEU A 11 2.38 3.93 -2.03
N ALA A 12 2.72 4.44 -0.85
CA ALA A 12 1.74 4.95 0.10
C ALA A 12 0.94 6.13 -0.50
N ALA A 13 1.63 7.06 -1.14
CA ALA A 13 1.00 8.21 -1.81
C ALA A 13 0.11 7.79 -2.98
N ASP A 14 0.55 6.84 -3.80
CA ASP A 14 -0.18 6.34 -4.98
C ASP A 14 -1.49 5.65 -4.59
N TYR A 15 -1.47 4.88 -3.50
CA TYR A 15 -2.64 4.16 -2.97
C TYR A 15 -3.48 5.00 -1.98
N GLY A 16 -3.07 6.24 -1.68
CA GLY A 16 -3.75 7.10 -0.71
C GLY A 16 -3.72 6.56 0.73
N VAL A 17 -2.75 5.72 1.07
CA VAL A 17 -2.58 5.13 2.39
C VAL A 17 -1.41 5.77 3.14
N SER A 18 -1.39 5.63 4.46
CA SER A 18 -0.26 6.10 5.25
C SER A 18 0.94 5.15 5.10
N VAL A 19 2.14 5.73 5.17
CA VAL A 19 3.40 4.96 5.15
C VAL A 19 3.45 3.92 6.26
N GLU A 20 2.88 4.21 7.43
CA GLU A 20 2.76 3.25 8.54
C GLU A 20 1.95 2.00 8.16
N THR A 21 0.88 2.16 7.38
CA THR A 21 0.08 1.03 6.88
C THR A 21 0.93 0.15 5.97
N VAL A 22 1.66 0.75 5.03
CA VAL A 22 2.57 0.02 4.13
C VAL A 22 3.70 -0.64 4.91
N CYS A 23 4.28 0.05 5.87
CA CYS A 23 5.33 -0.42 6.76
C CYS A 23 4.87 -1.66 7.57
N GLY A 24 3.65 -1.62 8.12
CA GLY A 24 3.06 -2.77 8.81
C GLY A 24 2.70 -3.94 7.89
N LEU A 25 2.41 -3.67 6.61
CA LEU A 25 2.29 -4.73 5.60
C LEU A 25 3.64 -5.34 5.26
N CYS A 26 4.69 -4.53 5.13
CA CYS A 26 6.05 -5.02 4.94
C CYS A 26 6.46 -5.96 6.09
N ASP A 27 6.20 -5.58 7.33
CA ASP A 27 6.49 -6.41 8.51
C ASP A 27 5.73 -7.74 8.48
N ARG A 28 4.42 -7.71 8.19
CA ARG A 28 3.59 -8.93 8.06
C ARG A 28 4.03 -9.85 6.92
N LEU A 29 4.49 -9.29 5.82
CA LEU A 29 4.97 -10.03 4.65
C LEU A 29 6.43 -10.48 4.80
N GLY A 30 7.14 -10.04 5.85
CA GLY A 30 8.56 -10.33 6.06
C GLY A 30 9.49 -9.57 5.10
N ILE A 31 9.01 -8.46 4.52
CA ILE A 31 9.74 -7.62 3.59
C ILE A 31 10.72 -6.75 4.37
N ARG A 32 12.00 -6.82 4.01
CA ARG A 32 13.04 -5.96 4.61
C ARG A 32 12.96 -4.55 4.05
N TYR A 33 12.72 -3.60 4.93
CA TYR A 33 12.83 -2.17 4.65
C TYR A 33 13.71 -1.49 5.70
N THR A 34 14.44 -0.45 5.30
CA THR A 34 15.27 0.34 6.21
C THR A 34 14.59 1.66 6.56
N SER A 35 13.93 2.26 5.57
CA SER A 35 13.33 3.59 5.64
C SER A 35 12.10 3.66 4.74
N PRO A 36 11.20 4.64 4.94
CA PRO A 36 10.08 4.89 4.03
C PRO A 36 10.52 5.31 2.61
N GLN A 37 11.79 5.68 2.43
CA GLN A 37 12.39 5.94 1.13
C GLN A 37 13.08 4.70 0.54
N THR A 38 13.04 3.56 1.24
CA THR A 38 13.57 2.29 0.73
C THR A 38 12.78 1.89 -0.51
N ARG A 39 13.53 1.73 -1.58
CA ARG A 39 13.09 1.22 -2.86
C ARG A 39 12.81 -0.27 -2.74
N LEU A 40 11.54 -0.63 -2.86
CA LEU A 40 11.12 -2.02 -2.86
C LEU A 40 11.27 -2.61 -4.27
N PRO A 41 11.73 -3.87 -4.38
CA PRO A 41 11.67 -4.59 -5.64
C PRO A 41 10.21 -4.84 -6.03
N LEU A 42 9.96 -5.06 -7.33
CA LEU A 42 8.60 -5.24 -7.84
C LEU A 42 7.85 -6.38 -7.15
N GLU A 43 8.53 -7.48 -6.82
CA GLU A 43 7.94 -8.63 -6.12
C GLU A 43 7.35 -8.23 -4.77
N ASP A 44 8.10 -7.46 -3.97
CA ASP A 44 7.68 -6.97 -2.66
C ASP A 44 6.56 -5.92 -2.79
N ALA A 45 6.70 -4.97 -3.72
CA ALA A 45 5.68 -3.97 -3.99
C ALA A 45 4.35 -4.62 -4.39
N LYS A 46 4.40 -5.64 -5.25
CA LYS A 46 3.22 -6.41 -5.67
C LYS A 46 2.56 -7.12 -4.49
N ALA A 47 3.34 -7.72 -3.58
CA ALA A 47 2.79 -8.39 -2.40
C ALA A 47 2.04 -7.39 -1.50
N ILE A 48 2.57 -6.19 -1.31
CA ILE A 48 1.91 -5.12 -0.55
C ILE A 48 0.63 -4.67 -1.25
N ILE A 49 0.66 -4.42 -2.56
CA ILE A 49 -0.52 -4.02 -3.35
C ILE A 49 -1.63 -5.07 -3.25
N LEU A 50 -1.26 -6.35 -3.34
CA LEU A 50 -2.19 -7.46 -3.19
C LEU A 50 -2.79 -7.48 -1.78
N ALA A 51 -1.97 -7.29 -0.74
CA ALA A 51 -2.42 -7.22 0.63
C ALA A 51 -3.32 -6.00 0.91
N LEU A 52 -3.03 -4.85 0.29
CA LEU A 52 -3.88 -3.66 0.34
C LEU A 52 -5.24 -3.91 -0.30
N THR A 53 -5.26 -4.59 -1.44
CA THR A 53 -6.50 -4.92 -2.18
C THR A 53 -7.31 -6.00 -1.46
N ASP A 54 -6.64 -6.98 -0.84
CA ASP A 54 -7.28 -8.04 -0.04
C ASP A 54 -7.86 -7.50 1.28
N SER A 55 -7.13 -6.59 1.94
CA SER A 55 -7.60 -5.91 3.15
C SER A 55 -8.71 -4.90 2.86
N ALA A 56 -8.76 -4.36 1.64
CA ALA A 56 -9.83 -3.52 1.14
C ALA A 56 -11.07 -4.35 0.77
N THR A 57 -11.64 -5.04 1.76
CA THR A 57 -13.08 -5.26 1.71
C THR A 57 -13.75 -3.88 1.69
N PRO A 58 -14.59 -3.58 0.70
CA PRO A 58 -15.15 -2.25 0.50
C PRO A 58 -16.14 -1.94 1.62
N THR A 59 -15.71 -1.20 2.62
CA THR A 59 -16.59 -0.46 3.52
C THR A 59 -15.96 0.91 3.73
N ASP A 60 -16.10 1.76 2.71
CA ASP A 60 -16.54 3.16 2.88
C ASP A 60 -16.74 3.78 1.50
N GLN A 61 -17.73 3.29 0.74
CA GLN A 61 -18.54 4.22 -0.02
C GLN A 61 -19.64 4.62 0.94
N ARG A 62 -19.58 5.87 1.42
CA ARG A 62 -20.67 6.58 2.09
C ARG A 62 -21.89 6.64 1.16
N ASP A 63 -22.61 5.54 1.07
CA ASP A 63 -24.01 5.49 0.68
C ASP A 63 -24.84 5.73 1.96
N THR A 64 -24.98 7.00 2.34
CA THR A 64 -26.17 7.51 3.04
C THR A 64 -26.12 9.04 2.99
N SER A 65 -26.57 9.57 1.86
CA SER A 65 -27.26 10.86 1.85
C SER A 65 -28.66 10.62 1.30
N PRO A 66 -29.68 10.34 2.13
CA PRO A 66 -31.04 10.69 1.79
C PRO A 66 -31.27 12.12 2.26
N HIS A 67 -31.23 13.09 1.35
CA HIS A 67 -31.90 14.36 1.58
C HIS A 67 -33.12 14.39 0.66
N SER A 68 -34.27 14.07 1.24
CA SER A 68 -35.61 14.27 0.68
C SER A 68 -36.30 15.35 1.50
#